data_AF-A0A4P2QML1-F1
#
_entry.id   AF-A0A4P2QML1-F1
#
_cell.length_a   1.000
_cell.length_b   1.000
_cell.length_c   1.000
_cell.angle_alpha   90.00
_cell.angle_beta   90.00
_cell.angle_gamma   90.00
#
_symmetry.space_group_name_H-M   'P 1'
#
loop_
_entity.id
_entity.type
_entity.pdbx_description
1 polymer ?
#
loop_
_entity_poly.entity_id
_entity_poly.type
_entity_poly.pdbx_seq_one_letter_code
_entity_poly.pdbx_strand_id
1 'polypeptide(L)'
;MNTLPEPFASRPELLVPENYPALGTVSSASFYKLVVVPRTPPPPPQYVFVPVKRSDDAAWVALSQWNLMWEWGTVRPEDFHERLPEHVVSIIDRHADANFRLVPFVGEEDRLSCYEPLYSLLPRATLDRFGLPPRRGTWPMLAPAWERTNVPHRIERLSQALAFHLWPLLCPRSSMSAFDKNEPVRLLAHCLDFWLPYVDVVAQRRVQALGRVPFENDQQRRDQEELQRVVERELNADARRPCYGGHVWRGEDDARDAAKELIEAADEHGKLRDLVDAIESNRVQDDFSPRWSHVKEDFERKLYRKRSKTKVVFVELDETVPVHAPDVEVEVERSLLWQHLFTMLNERERRVIVCLRNGFTTATEIAAELGYANHSPVSKALASVRKKAHRHLK
;
A
#
# COMPACT_ATOMS: atom_id res chain seq x y z
N MET A 1 24.48 1.89 24.46
CA MET A 1 23.27 1.14 24.85
C MET A 1 23.34 -0.20 24.17
N ASN A 2 23.44 -1.28 24.95
CA ASN A 2 23.49 -2.65 24.43
C ASN A 2 22.19 -2.96 23.70
N THR A 3 22.26 -3.16 22.39
CA THR A 3 21.18 -3.72 21.57
C THR A 3 21.03 -5.18 21.99
N LEU A 4 20.05 -5.48 22.84
CA LEU A 4 19.59 -6.85 23.00
C LEU A 4 19.19 -7.36 21.60
N PRO A 5 19.65 -8.55 21.16
CA PRO A 5 19.16 -9.13 19.92
C PRO A 5 17.64 -9.28 20.01
N GLU A 6 16.93 -9.10 18.89
CA GLU A 6 15.47 -9.33 18.87
C GLU A 6 15.16 -10.70 19.48
N PRO A 7 14.12 -10.83 20.33
CA PRO A 7 13.76 -12.12 20.91
C PRO A 7 13.55 -13.17 19.83
N PHE A 8 13.06 -12.76 18.66
CA PHE A 8 12.91 -13.61 17.49
C PHE A 8 14.25 -13.99 16.81
N ALA A 9 15.14 -13.01 16.56
CA ALA A 9 16.45 -13.26 15.96
C ALA A 9 17.37 -14.14 16.83
N SER A 10 17.06 -14.26 18.13
CA SER A 10 17.78 -15.09 19.09
C SER A 10 17.40 -16.58 19.07
N ARG A 11 16.45 -17.00 18.22
CA ARG A 11 15.94 -18.37 18.12
C ARG A 11 16.25 -18.99 16.75
N PRO A 12 17.42 -19.63 16.57
CA PRO A 12 17.87 -20.15 15.28
C PRO A 12 16.89 -21.14 14.63
N GLU A 13 16.19 -21.93 15.45
CA GLU A 13 15.18 -22.90 15.01
C GLU A 13 13.98 -22.27 14.31
N LEU A 14 13.73 -20.98 14.54
CA LEU A 14 12.66 -20.24 13.89
C LEU A 14 13.11 -19.54 12.60
N LEU A 15 14.42 -19.55 12.30
CA LEU A 15 15.05 -18.90 11.15
C LEU A 15 15.39 -19.87 10.02
N VAL A 16 15.03 -21.14 10.17
CA VAL A 16 15.18 -22.16 9.11
C VAL A 16 14.21 -21.89 7.94
N PRO A 17 14.55 -22.27 6.70
CA PRO A 17 13.73 -21.97 5.51
C PRO A 17 12.30 -22.48 5.57
N GLU A 18 12.00 -23.52 6.35
CA GLU A 18 10.66 -24.07 6.53
C GLU A 18 9.78 -23.21 7.46
N ASN A 19 10.40 -22.34 8.27
CA ASN A 19 9.74 -21.54 9.29
C ASN A 19 9.84 -20.03 9.04
N TYR A 20 10.77 -19.62 8.20
CA TYR A 20 11.08 -18.23 7.89
C TYR A 20 11.17 -18.01 6.38
N PRO A 21 10.63 -16.90 5.84
CA PRO A 21 9.93 -15.83 6.56
C PRO A 21 8.48 -16.21 6.90
N ALA A 22 7.81 -15.44 7.75
CA ALA A 22 6.45 -15.77 8.16
C ALA A 22 5.65 -14.51 8.53
N LEU A 23 4.37 -14.51 8.13
CA LEU A 23 3.38 -13.53 8.55
C LEU A 23 2.29 -14.25 9.35
N GLY A 24 2.01 -13.74 10.55
CA GLY A 24 0.93 -14.25 11.41
C GLY A 24 -0.32 -13.38 11.32
N THR A 25 -1.47 -13.94 11.73
CA THR A 25 -2.70 -13.20 11.97
C THR A 25 -3.40 -13.69 13.24
N VAL A 26 -4.08 -12.78 13.92
CA VAL A 26 -4.91 -13.07 15.09
C VAL A 26 -6.37 -13.08 14.66
N SER A 27 -7.09 -14.15 15.00
CA SER A 27 -8.53 -14.21 14.73
C SER A 27 -9.28 -13.15 15.53
N SER A 28 -10.17 -12.43 14.87
CA SER A 28 -11.12 -11.53 15.53
C SER A 28 -12.16 -12.30 16.37
N ALA A 29 -12.23 -13.64 16.29
CA ALA A 29 -13.04 -14.48 17.17
C ALA A 29 -12.72 -14.34 18.66
N SER A 30 -11.49 -13.92 18.97
CA SER A 30 -11.08 -13.64 20.36
C SER A 30 -11.80 -12.42 20.95
N PHE A 31 -12.38 -11.57 20.09
CA PHE A 31 -13.01 -10.30 20.45
C PHE A 31 -14.49 -10.23 20.05
N TYR A 32 -14.86 -10.90 18.96
CA TYR A 32 -16.19 -10.82 18.35
C TYR A 32 -16.79 -12.20 18.13
N LYS A 33 -18.07 -12.37 18.49
CA LYS A 33 -18.79 -13.62 18.23
C LYS A 33 -19.13 -13.78 16.75
N LEU A 34 -19.46 -12.68 16.08
CA LEU A 34 -19.89 -12.63 14.70
C LEU A 34 -19.26 -11.43 14.02
N VAL A 35 -19.11 -11.53 12.71
CA VAL A 35 -18.68 -10.46 11.82
C VAL A 35 -19.69 -10.29 10.71
N VAL A 36 -19.85 -9.06 10.24
CA VAL A 36 -20.63 -8.76 9.04
C VAL A 36 -19.69 -8.82 7.85
N VAL A 37 -20.08 -9.51 6.79
CA VAL A 37 -19.26 -9.69 5.59
C VAL A 37 -20.06 -9.21 4.38
N PRO A 38 -19.67 -8.11 3.73
CA PRO A 38 -20.35 -7.64 2.53
C PRO A 38 -20.42 -8.72 1.44
N ARG A 39 -21.58 -8.87 0.78
CA ARG A 39 -21.72 -9.83 -0.33
C ARG A 39 -20.95 -9.38 -1.57
N THR A 40 -20.80 -8.08 -1.75
CA THR A 40 -19.92 -7.49 -2.75
C THR A 40 -18.51 -7.37 -2.16
N PRO A 41 -17.49 -7.99 -2.77
CA PRO A 41 -16.12 -7.84 -2.29
C PRO A 41 -15.72 -6.36 -2.25
N PRO A 42 -15.16 -5.86 -1.13
CA PRO A 42 -14.71 -4.48 -1.06
C PRO A 42 -13.52 -4.25 -2.01
N PRO A 43 -13.31 -3.01 -2.48
CA PRO A 43 -12.09 -2.68 -3.20
C PRO A 43 -10.84 -2.92 -2.33
N PRO A 44 -9.65 -3.02 -2.94
CA PRO A 44 -8.40 -3.07 -2.19
C PRO A 44 -8.32 -1.92 -1.17
N PRO A 45 -7.79 -2.18 0.04
CA PRO A 45 -7.82 -1.19 1.10
C PRO A 45 -6.90 0.00 0.81
N GLN A 46 -7.44 1.20 0.94
CA GLN A 46 -6.67 2.44 0.98
C GLN A 46 -6.02 2.57 2.35
N TYR A 47 -4.72 2.89 2.36
CA TYR A 47 -3.99 3.06 3.61
C TYR A 47 -4.03 4.53 4.03
N VAL A 48 -4.47 4.80 5.25
CA VAL A 48 -4.51 6.15 5.82
C VAL A 48 -3.67 6.16 7.08
N PHE A 49 -2.55 6.89 7.04
CA PHE A 49 -1.72 7.11 8.21
C PHE A 49 -2.33 8.22 9.06
N VAL A 50 -2.76 7.84 10.26
CA VAL A 50 -3.50 8.69 11.20
C VAL A 50 -2.51 9.25 12.23
N PRO A 51 -2.28 10.58 12.27
CA PRO A 51 -1.46 11.18 13.30
C PRO A 51 -2.01 10.87 14.70
N VAL A 52 -1.23 10.15 15.51
CA VAL A 52 -1.58 9.82 16.90
C VAL A 52 -0.42 10.11 17.83
N LYS A 53 -0.72 10.49 19.08
CA LYS A 53 0.32 10.64 20.10
C LYS A 53 0.72 9.25 20.61
N ARG A 54 2.00 9.07 20.97
CA ARG A 54 2.49 7.82 21.57
C ARG A 54 1.78 7.45 22.87
N SER A 55 1.29 8.44 23.61
CA SER A 55 0.60 8.26 24.89
C SER A 55 -0.91 8.06 24.74
N ASP A 56 -1.45 8.05 23.52
CA ASP A 56 -2.89 8.01 23.29
C ASP A 56 -3.38 6.58 23.03
N ASP A 57 -3.31 5.75 24.08
CA ASP A 57 -3.64 4.32 24.01
C ASP A 57 -5.06 4.08 23.45
N ALA A 58 -6.00 4.98 23.74
CA ALA A 58 -7.37 4.90 23.25
C ALA A 58 -7.44 4.97 21.72
N ALA A 59 -6.72 5.94 21.12
CA ALA A 59 -6.63 6.04 19.67
C ALA A 59 -5.95 4.80 19.06
N TRP A 60 -4.85 4.32 19.63
CA TRP A 60 -4.17 3.11 19.16
C TRP A 60 -5.08 1.87 19.17
N VAL A 61 -5.84 1.68 20.25
CA VAL A 61 -6.79 0.57 20.37
C VAL A 61 -7.93 0.70 19.35
N ALA A 62 -8.47 1.91 19.16
CA ALA A 62 -9.54 2.15 18.19
C ALA A 62 -9.11 1.81 16.75
N LEU A 63 -7.93 2.28 16.34
CA LEU A 63 -7.37 1.99 15.01
C LEU A 63 -7.06 0.49 14.83
N SER A 64 -6.57 -0.17 15.89
CA SER A 64 -6.30 -1.61 15.86
C SER A 64 -7.58 -2.44 15.72
N GLN A 65 -8.63 -2.07 16.45
CA GLN A 65 -9.93 -2.74 16.37
C GLN A 65 -10.60 -2.52 15.01
N TRP A 66 -10.49 -1.31 14.45
CA TRP A 66 -10.93 -1.02 13.09
C TRP A 66 -10.28 -1.98 12.08
N ASN A 67 -8.96 -2.16 12.20
CA ASN A 67 -8.21 -3.04 11.32
C ASN A 67 -8.50 -4.53 11.57
N LEU A 68 -8.68 -4.97 12.82
CA LEU A 68 -9.10 -6.34 13.16
C LEU A 68 -10.45 -6.72 12.56
N MET A 69 -11.35 -5.75 12.40
CA MET A 69 -12.65 -5.93 11.76
C MET A 69 -12.60 -5.81 10.23
N TRP A 70 -11.45 -6.08 9.61
CA TRP A 70 -11.25 -5.98 8.15
C TRP A 70 -12.31 -6.72 7.32
N GLU A 71 -12.88 -7.83 7.84
CA GLU A 71 -13.91 -8.62 7.15
C GLU A 71 -15.20 -7.83 6.88
N TRP A 72 -15.45 -6.77 7.65
CA TRP A 72 -16.59 -5.87 7.48
C TRP A 72 -16.42 -4.93 6.28
N GLY A 73 -15.24 -4.82 5.70
CA GLY A 73 -15.03 -4.02 4.48
C GLY A 73 -15.54 -2.59 4.65
N THR A 74 -16.48 -2.20 3.78
CA THR A 74 -17.12 -0.87 3.74
C THR A 74 -18.24 -0.68 4.77
N VAL A 75 -18.72 -1.73 5.46
CA VAL A 75 -19.80 -1.61 6.47
C VAL A 75 -19.30 -1.32 7.88
N ARG A 76 -17.97 -1.19 8.08
CA ARG A 76 -17.33 -0.83 9.37
C ARG A 76 -17.75 0.49 10.03
N PRO A 77 -18.05 1.58 9.30
CA PRO A 77 -18.10 2.92 9.90
C PRO A 77 -19.07 3.07 11.09
N GLU A 78 -20.26 2.45 11.01
CA GLU A 78 -21.37 2.70 11.96
C GLU A 78 -20.99 2.45 13.45
N ASP A 79 -20.12 1.47 13.74
CA ASP A 79 -19.74 1.10 15.11
C ASP A 79 -18.50 1.87 15.64
N PHE A 80 -17.80 2.62 14.79
CA PHE A 80 -16.49 3.20 15.12
C PHE A 80 -16.44 4.72 15.13
N HIS A 81 -17.49 5.41 14.66
CA HIS A 81 -17.49 6.88 14.55
C HIS A 81 -17.16 7.58 15.87
N GLU A 82 -17.72 7.12 16.99
CA GLU A 82 -17.48 7.73 18.31
C GLU A 82 -16.06 7.48 18.87
N ARG A 83 -15.31 6.55 18.27
CA ARG A 83 -14.04 6.04 18.80
C ARG A 83 -12.84 6.47 17.96
N LEU A 84 -13.08 6.92 16.73
CA LEU A 84 -12.06 7.41 15.82
C LEU A 84 -11.88 8.93 15.96
N PRO A 85 -10.68 9.47 15.66
CA PRO A 85 -10.50 10.91 15.58
C PRO A 85 -11.42 11.54 14.53
N GLU A 86 -11.95 12.74 14.81
CA GLU A 86 -12.94 13.43 13.96
C GLU A 86 -12.47 13.59 12.50
N HIS A 87 -11.19 13.92 12.29
CA HIS A 87 -10.63 14.05 10.94
C HIS A 87 -10.62 12.74 10.16
N VAL A 88 -10.53 11.58 10.83
CA VAL A 88 -10.59 10.25 10.20
C VAL A 88 -12.03 9.93 9.82
N VAL A 89 -12.99 10.20 10.70
CA VAL A 89 -14.43 10.02 10.42
C VAL A 89 -14.84 10.83 9.19
N SER A 90 -14.41 12.10 9.11
CA SER A 90 -14.67 12.94 7.94
C SER A 90 -14.11 12.39 6.62
N ILE A 91 -12.98 11.67 6.65
CA ILE A 91 -12.43 11.01 5.45
C ILE A 91 -13.29 9.81 5.08
N ILE A 92 -13.65 8.99 6.05
CA ILE A 92 -14.49 7.79 5.85
C ILE A 92 -15.85 8.17 5.26
N ASP A 93 -16.53 9.17 5.84
CA ASP A 93 -17.86 9.61 5.40
C ASP A 93 -17.85 10.15 3.95
N ARG A 94 -16.77 10.82 3.55
CA ARG A 94 -16.62 11.35 2.18
C ARG A 94 -16.36 10.27 1.14
N HIS A 95 -15.94 9.08 1.57
CA HIS A 95 -15.53 7.97 0.72
C HIS A 95 -16.18 6.67 1.21
N ALA A 96 -17.51 6.67 1.33
CA ALA A 96 -18.28 5.57 1.90
C ALA A 96 -18.15 4.23 1.13
N ASP A 97 -17.77 4.29 -0.14
CA ASP A 97 -17.49 3.13 -1.00
C ASP A 97 -16.05 2.62 -0.89
N ALA A 98 -15.17 3.35 -0.22
CA ALA A 98 -13.77 2.98 -0.03
C ALA A 98 -13.59 2.06 1.19
N ASN A 99 -12.60 1.18 1.08
CA ASN A 99 -12.19 0.30 2.15
C ASN A 99 -10.91 0.86 2.78
N PHE A 100 -10.88 1.10 4.09
CA PHE A 100 -9.74 1.76 4.74
C PHE A 100 -8.94 0.83 5.66
N ARG A 101 -7.61 0.97 5.61
CA ARG A 101 -6.67 0.47 6.61
C ARG A 101 -6.06 1.67 7.33
N LEU A 102 -6.33 1.79 8.62
CA LEU A 102 -5.91 2.94 9.40
C LEU A 102 -4.59 2.61 10.11
N VAL A 103 -3.54 3.34 9.75
CA VAL A 103 -2.19 3.12 10.27
C VAL A 103 -1.88 4.24 11.25
N PRO A 104 -1.82 3.98 12.56
CA PRO A 104 -1.30 4.97 13.50
C PRO A 104 0.10 5.47 13.09
N PHE A 105 0.25 6.78 13.03
CA PHE A 105 1.46 7.47 12.64
C PHE A 105 1.90 8.43 13.74
N VAL A 106 3.10 8.20 14.25
CA VAL A 106 3.75 9.07 15.25
C VAL A 106 4.90 9.85 14.63
N GLY A 107 5.55 9.28 13.61
CA GLY A 107 6.69 9.83 12.90
C GLY A 107 7.27 8.80 11.93
N GLU A 108 8.20 9.23 11.08
CA GLU A 108 8.79 8.42 10.00
C GLU A 108 9.42 7.11 10.52
N GLU A 109 10.05 7.14 11.70
CA GLU A 109 10.70 5.96 12.30
C GLU A 109 9.74 4.80 12.58
N ASP A 110 8.45 5.11 12.79
CA ASP A 110 7.43 4.12 13.15
C ASP A 110 6.71 3.54 11.90
N ARG A 111 6.96 4.08 10.68
CA ARG A 111 6.37 3.56 9.41
C ARG A 111 6.78 2.13 9.10
N LEU A 112 7.93 1.65 9.59
CA LEU A 112 8.36 0.29 9.28
C LEU A 112 7.33 -0.78 9.66
N SER A 113 6.62 -0.57 10.76
CA SER A 113 5.61 -1.50 11.28
C SER A 113 4.44 -1.67 10.28
N CYS A 114 4.15 -0.66 9.45
CA CYS A 114 3.09 -0.79 8.45
C CYS A 114 3.51 -1.68 7.27
N TYR A 115 4.82 -1.80 7.01
CA TYR A 115 5.36 -2.66 5.96
C TYR A 115 5.69 -4.08 6.46
N GLU A 116 5.27 -4.46 7.67
CA GLU A 116 5.48 -5.82 8.18
C GLU A 116 5.03 -6.94 7.23
N PRO A 117 3.87 -6.84 6.53
CA PRO A 117 3.50 -7.83 5.53
C PRO A 117 4.52 -7.93 4.39
N LEU A 118 5.01 -6.81 3.85
CA LEU A 118 6.04 -6.80 2.79
C LEU A 118 7.38 -7.33 3.31
N TYR A 119 7.75 -6.97 4.53
CA TYR A 119 8.96 -7.45 5.19
C TYR A 119 8.94 -8.97 5.35
N SER A 120 7.78 -9.51 5.70
CA SER A 120 7.55 -10.93 5.95
C SER A 120 7.56 -11.79 4.68
N LEU A 121 7.74 -11.19 3.49
CA LEU A 121 8.01 -11.92 2.25
C LEU A 121 9.50 -12.23 2.07
N LEU A 122 10.39 -11.50 2.76
CA LEU A 122 11.82 -11.51 2.47
C LEU A 122 12.54 -12.71 3.10
N PRO A 123 13.17 -13.58 2.30
CA PRO A 123 14.00 -14.67 2.82
C PRO A 123 15.17 -14.16 3.65
N ARG A 124 15.69 -15.00 4.55
CA ARG A 124 16.80 -14.62 5.44
C ARG A 124 18.03 -14.14 4.67
N ALA A 125 18.38 -14.83 3.59
CA ALA A 125 19.51 -14.46 2.73
C ALA A 125 19.36 -13.06 2.10
N THR A 126 18.13 -12.66 1.76
CA THR A 126 17.84 -11.31 1.27
C THR A 126 18.03 -10.29 2.38
N LEU A 127 17.52 -10.55 3.57
CA LEU A 127 17.68 -9.64 4.71
C LEU A 127 19.14 -9.44 5.09
N ASP A 128 19.92 -10.52 5.18
CA ASP A 128 21.35 -10.46 5.47
C ASP A 128 22.10 -9.63 4.40
N ARG A 129 21.74 -9.80 3.12
CA ARG A 129 22.32 -9.03 2.00
C ARG A 129 22.09 -7.52 2.13
N PHE A 130 20.94 -7.09 2.64
CA PHE A 130 20.59 -5.67 2.79
C PHE A 130 20.79 -5.15 4.22
N GLY A 131 21.38 -5.95 5.12
CA GLY A 131 21.67 -5.55 6.50
C GLY A 131 20.41 -5.27 7.31
N LEU A 132 19.38 -6.09 7.10
CA LEU A 132 18.10 -6.05 7.80
C LEU A 132 17.99 -7.24 8.78
N PRO A 133 17.47 -7.05 10.01
CA PRO A 133 17.31 -8.14 10.97
C PRO A 133 16.16 -9.08 10.56
N PRO A 134 16.21 -10.39 10.83
CA PRO A 134 15.02 -11.23 10.67
C PRO A 134 13.92 -10.82 11.65
N ARG A 135 12.67 -10.76 11.19
CA ARG A 135 11.50 -10.36 12.00
C ARG A 135 10.27 -11.19 11.62
N ARG A 136 9.34 -11.36 12.55
CA ARG A 136 7.99 -11.87 12.23
C ARG A 136 7.02 -10.71 12.19
N GLY A 137 6.29 -10.60 11.10
CA GLY A 137 5.19 -9.63 11.00
C GLY A 137 3.88 -10.19 11.54
N THR A 138 2.95 -9.27 11.79
CA THR A 138 1.54 -9.60 11.99
C THR A 138 0.65 -8.82 11.04
N TRP A 139 -0.44 -9.45 10.59
CA TRP A 139 -1.47 -8.81 9.79
C TRP A 139 -2.88 -9.12 10.35
N PRO A 140 -3.81 -8.15 10.38
CA PRO A 140 -3.55 -6.73 10.14
C PRO A 140 -2.64 -6.15 11.24
N MET A 141 -2.04 -4.99 10.97
CA MET A 141 -1.18 -4.33 11.96
C MET A 141 -2.01 -4.01 13.21
N LEU A 142 -1.61 -4.60 14.34
CA LEU A 142 -2.10 -4.27 15.67
C LEU A 142 -1.19 -3.21 16.27
N ALA A 143 -1.71 -2.35 17.16
CA ALA A 143 -0.94 -1.33 17.87
C ALA A 143 0.43 -1.90 18.30
N PRO A 144 1.52 -1.15 18.09
CA PRO A 144 2.88 -1.65 17.97
C PRO A 144 3.18 -2.44 19.22
N ALA A 145 3.13 -3.75 19.01
CA ALA A 145 3.47 -4.73 19.99
C ALA A 145 4.99 -4.70 20.15
N TRP A 146 5.46 -3.70 20.91
CA TRP A 146 6.64 -3.76 21.78
C TRP A 146 8.04 -3.89 21.12
N GLU A 147 8.16 -4.14 19.82
CA GLU A 147 9.46 -4.38 19.17
C GLU A 147 9.93 -3.17 18.36
N ARG A 148 10.48 -2.18 19.08
CA ARG A 148 11.33 -1.16 18.47
C ARG A 148 12.73 -1.73 18.31
N THR A 149 13.06 -2.18 17.12
CA THR A 149 14.46 -2.29 16.78
C THR A 149 14.96 -0.99 16.17
N ASN A 150 16.14 -0.56 16.63
CA ASN A 150 16.82 0.62 16.14
C ASN A 150 17.87 0.19 15.10
N VAL A 151 17.61 0.43 13.82
CA VAL A 151 18.50 0.20 12.67
C VAL A 151 18.26 1.46 11.85
N PRO A 152 19.31 2.24 11.58
CA PRO A 152 19.20 3.41 10.73
C PRO A 152 18.80 3.03 9.29
N HIS A 153 18.06 3.89 8.61
CA HIS A 153 17.71 3.75 7.18
C HIS A 153 17.02 2.42 6.82
N ARG A 154 16.18 1.91 7.71
CA ARG A 154 15.48 0.62 7.50
C ARG A 154 14.51 0.66 6.34
N ILE A 155 13.83 1.79 6.10
CA ILE A 155 12.81 1.91 5.07
C ILE A 155 13.47 1.86 3.69
N GLU A 156 14.57 2.57 3.50
CA GLU A 156 15.32 2.53 2.23
C GLU A 156 15.93 1.15 1.99
N ARG A 157 16.48 0.50 3.02
CA ARG A 157 16.99 -0.87 2.92
C ARG A 157 15.89 -1.88 2.62
N LEU A 158 14.72 -1.73 3.25
CA LEU A 158 13.54 -2.55 2.98
C LEU A 158 13.06 -2.36 1.53
N SER A 159 12.97 -1.12 1.07
CA SER A 159 12.66 -0.79 -0.34
C SER A 159 13.63 -1.48 -1.30
N GLN A 160 14.94 -1.45 -1.01
CA GLN A 160 15.94 -2.13 -1.83
C GLN A 160 15.81 -3.66 -1.79
N ALA A 161 15.56 -4.22 -0.61
CA ALA A 161 15.40 -5.65 -0.40
C ALA A 161 14.14 -6.19 -1.08
N LEU A 162 13.02 -5.47 -0.97
CA LEU A 162 11.76 -5.80 -1.64
C LEU A 162 11.92 -5.70 -3.16
N ALA A 163 12.48 -4.61 -3.67
CA ALA A 163 12.74 -4.47 -5.10
C ALA A 163 13.60 -5.62 -5.63
N PHE A 164 14.68 -5.97 -4.93
CA PHE A 164 15.52 -7.11 -5.28
C PHE A 164 14.75 -8.44 -5.30
N HIS A 165 13.84 -8.64 -4.35
CA HIS A 165 13.04 -9.85 -4.23
C HIS A 165 11.95 -9.97 -5.31
N LEU A 166 11.27 -8.87 -5.62
CA LEU A 166 10.18 -8.84 -6.62
C LEU A 166 10.68 -8.72 -8.06
N TRP A 167 11.89 -8.17 -8.27
CA TRP A 167 12.42 -7.91 -9.61
C TRP A 167 12.39 -9.13 -10.56
N PRO A 168 12.77 -10.35 -10.13
CA PRO A 168 12.68 -11.52 -11.02
C PRO A 168 11.26 -11.85 -11.48
N LEU A 169 10.23 -11.44 -10.73
CA LEU A 169 8.82 -11.62 -11.09
C LEU A 169 8.34 -10.53 -12.05
N LEU A 170 8.85 -9.31 -11.92
CA LEU A 170 8.50 -8.16 -12.77
C LEU A 170 9.25 -8.15 -14.10
N CYS A 171 10.54 -8.46 -14.07
CA CYS A 171 11.47 -8.33 -15.20
C CYS A 171 12.43 -9.54 -15.27
N PRO A 172 11.93 -10.75 -15.59
CA PRO A 172 12.70 -11.99 -15.53
C PRO A 172 13.89 -12.04 -16.51
N ARG A 173 13.86 -11.24 -17.58
CA ARG A 173 14.85 -11.29 -18.67
C ARG A 173 16.10 -10.42 -18.45
N SER A 174 16.13 -9.58 -17.42
CA SER A 174 17.28 -8.70 -17.20
C SER A 174 17.43 -8.34 -15.73
N SER A 175 18.67 -8.15 -15.29
CA SER A 175 18.93 -7.69 -13.93
C SER A 175 18.51 -6.23 -13.74
N MET A 176 18.07 -5.86 -12.54
CA MET A 176 17.77 -4.46 -12.18
C MET A 176 18.96 -3.52 -12.44
N SER A 177 20.19 -4.01 -12.33
CA SER A 177 21.41 -3.23 -12.58
C SER A 177 21.64 -2.87 -14.05
N ALA A 178 20.85 -3.44 -14.97
CA ALA A 178 20.88 -3.09 -16.38
C ALA A 178 20.20 -1.75 -16.68
N PHE A 179 19.37 -1.24 -15.77
CA PHE A 179 18.55 -0.05 -15.94
C PHE A 179 19.08 1.13 -15.15
N ASP A 180 18.77 2.34 -15.60
CA ASP A 180 19.05 3.56 -14.84
C ASP A 180 18.28 3.54 -13.51
N LYS A 181 18.75 4.30 -12.53
CA LYS A 181 18.09 4.41 -11.22
C LYS A 181 16.70 5.06 -11.30
N ASN A 182 16.45 5.85 -12.34
CA ASN A 182 15.19 6.54 -12.56
C ASN A 182 14.26 5.78 -13.53
N GLU A 183 14.65 4.57 -13.98
CA GLU A 183 13.79 3.78 -14.87
C GLU A 183 12.45 3.46 -14.17
N PRO A 184 11.29 3.65 -14.82
CA PRO A 184 10.01 3.63 -14.11
C PRO A 184 9.63 2.29 -13.46
N VAL A 185 9.95 1.14 -14.09
CA VAL A 185 9.69 -0.19 -13.49
C VAL A 185 10.58 -0.40 -12.26
N ARG A 186 11.82 0.09 -12.30
CA ARG A 186 12.72 0.10 -11.16
C ARG A 186 12.19 0.97 -10.02
N LEU A 187 11.71 2.18 -10.31
CA LEU A 187 11.09 3.05 -9.30
C LEU A 187 9.86 2.38 -8.67
N LEU A 188 9.01 1.74 -9.48
CA LEU A 188 7.84 1.00 -9.01
C LEU A 188 8.23 -0.16 -8.09
N ALA A 189 9.24 -0.95 -8.45
CA ALA A 189 9.75 -2.04 -7.62
C ALA A 189 10.26 -1.56 -6.25
N HIS A 190 10.76 -0.33 -6.16
CA HIS A 190 11.20 0.30 -4.92
C HIS A 190 10.06 0.96 -4.10
N CYS A 191 8.87 1.14 -4.69
CA CYS A 191 7.77 1.87 -4.06
C CYS A 191 6.99 0.98 -3.07
N LEU A 192 7.36 0.99 -1.79
CA LEU A 192 6.70 0.19 -0.75
C LEU A 192 5.20 0.49 -0.65
N ASP A 193 4.81 1.76 -0.75
CA ASP A 193 3.43 2.21 -0.66
C ASP A 193 2.58 1.65 -1.81
N PHE A 194 3.14 1.51 -3.01
CA PHE A 194 2.44 0.87 -4.13
C PHE A 194 2.07 -0.59 -3.82
N TRP A 195 2.98 -1.35 -3.20
CA TRP A 195 2.77 -2.79 -2.93
C TRP A 195 1.88 -3.05 -1.71
N LEU A 196 1.71 -2.06 -0.84
CA LEU A 196 1.08 -2.24 0.46
C LEU A 196 -0.43 -2.64 0.38
N PRO A 197 -1.27 -2.01 -0.44
CA PRO A 197 -2.65 -2.45 -0.63
C PRO A 197 -2.77 -3.88 -1.17
N TYR A 198 -1.86 -4.28 -2.06
CA TYR A 198 -1.93 -5.58 -2.74
C TYR A 198 -1.47 -6.73 -1.83
N VAL A 199 -0.44 -6.53 -1.00
CA VAL A 199 -0.05 -7.55 -0.01
C VAL A 199 -1.14 -7.74 1.05
N ASP A 200 -1.90 -6.69 1.34
CA ASP A 200 -3.06 -6.77 2.21
C ASP A 200 -4.16 -7.65 1.58
N VAL A 201 -4.48 -7.46 0.30
CA VAL A 201 -5.43 -8.32 -0.44
C VAL A 201 -4.98 -9.78 -0.43
N VAL A 202 -3.70 -10.06 -0.64
CA VAL A 202 -3.13 -11.42 -0.54
C VAL A 202 -3.34 -11.99 0.87
N ALA A 203 -3.05 -11.21 1.91
CA ALA A 203 -3.25 -11.63 3.28
C ALA A 203 -4.72 -11.94 3.58
N GLN A 204 -5.66 -11.09 3.16
CA GLN A 204 -7.09 -11.34 3.30
C GLN A 204 -7.50 -12.66 2.64
N ARG A 205 -7.15 -12.86 1.36
CA ARG A 205 -7.50 -14.08 0.59
C ARG A 205 -6.99 -15.34 1.28
N ARG A 206 -5.72 -15.32 1.73
CA ARG A 206 -5.12 -16.45 2.43
C ARG A 206 -5.77 -16.73 3.78
N VAL A 207 -6.09 -15.69 4.56
CA VAL A 207 -6.81 -15.85 5.83
C VAL A 207 -8.23 -16.37 5.63
N GLN A 208 -8.94 -15.91 4.60
CA GLN A 208 -10.26 -16.46 4.24
C GLN A 208 -10.17 -17.94 3.86
N ALA A 209 -9.09 -18.35 3.17
CA ALA A 209 -8.86 -19.74 2.79
C ALA A 209 -8.59 -20.67 3.98
N LEU A 210 -8.17 -20.14 5.14
CA LEU A 210 -8.08 -20.92 6.38
C LEU A 210 -9.47 -21.36 6.91
N GLY A 211 -10.53 -20.73 6.41
CA GLY A 211 -11.90 -20.96 6.85
C GLY A 211 -12.28 -20.18 8.11
N ARG A 212 -13.45 -20.49 8.65
CA ARG A 212 -14.07 -19.77 9.76
C ARG A 212 -14.11 -20.63 11.02
N VAL A 213 -14.01 -19.97 12.17
CA VAL A 213 -14.13 -20.64 13.47
C VAL A 213 -15.52 -21.29 13.60
N PRO A 214 -15.63 -22.51 14.15
CA PRO A 214 -16.92 -23.16 14.32
C PRO A 214 -17.78 -22.45 15.36
N PHE A 215 -19.05 -22.81 15.39
CA PHE A 215 -19.93 -22.49 16.52
C PHE A 215 -19.55 -23.37 17.70
N GLU A 216 -19.41 -22.76 18.86
CA GLU A 216 -19.14 -23.43 20.13
C GLU A 216 -20.43 -23.92 20.80
N ASN A 217 -21.57 -23.29 20.48
CA ASN A 217 -22.87 -23.63 21.05
C ASN A 217 -24.03 -23.17 20.16
N ASP A 218 -25.23 -23.66 20.46
CA ASP A 218 -26.45 -23.30 19.71
C ASP A 218 -26.88 -21.84 19.89
N GLN A 219 -26.45 -21.19 20.97
CA GLN A 219 -26.72 -19.76 21.16
C GLN A 219 -26.04 -18.93 20.07
N GLN A 220 -24.78 -19.21 19.75
CA GLN A 220 -24.07 -18.50 18.68
C GLN A 220 -24.73 -18.69 17.30
N ARG A 221 -25.37 -19.84 17.05
CA ARG A 221 -26.14 -20.08 15.82
C ARG A 221 -27.39 -19.23 15.77
N ARG A 222 -28.15 -19.17 16.88
CA ARG A 222 -29.33 -18.31 17.01
C ARG A 222 -28.98 -16.83 16.86
N ASP A 223 -27.91 -16.39 17.52
CA ASP A 223 -27.40 -15.01 17.40
C ASP A 223 -27.06 -14.67 15.94
N GLN A 224 -26.47 -15.63 15.19
CA GLN A 224 -26.17 -15.43 13.77
C GLN A 224 -27.43 -15.35 12.92
N GLU A 225 -28.40 -16.24 13.12
CA GLU A 225 -29.67 -16.21 12.38
C GLU A 225 -30.45 -14.92 12.61
N GLU A 226 -30.42 -14.39 13.84
CA GLU A 226 -31.01 -13.11 14.19
C GLU A 226 -30.29 -11.96 13.48
N LEU A 227 -28.96 -11.89 13.60
CA LEU A 227 -28.16 -10.85 12.94
C LEU A 227 -28.28 -10.93 11.41
N GLN A 228 -28.33 -12.14 10.84
CA GLN A 228 -28.45 -12.38 9.39
C GLN A 228 -29.71 -11.71 8.82
N ARG A 229 -30.83 -11.74 9.54
CA ARG A 229 -32.07 -11.09 9.10
C ARG A 229 -31.95 -9.56 9.04
N VAL A 230 -31.17 -8.97 9.94
CA VAL A 230 -30.94 -7.53 9.98
C VAL A 230 -30.00 -7.12 8.84
N VAL A 231 -28.83 -7.76 8.74
CA VAL A 231 -27.80 -7.37 7.76
C VAL A 231 -28.20 -7.66 6.31
N GLU A 232 -29.03 -8.69 6.07
CA GLU A 232 -29.56 -8.95 4.73
C GLU A 232 -30.55 -7.87 4.28
N ARG A 233 -31.38 -7.36 5.21
CA ARG A 233 -32.36 -6.31 4.92
C ARG A 233 -31.69 -4.95 4.72
N GLU A 234 -30.65 -4.65 5.49
CA GLU A 234 -30.14 -3.28 5.63
C GLU A 234 -28.81 -3.05 4.90
N LEU A 235 -27.94 -4.05 4.79
CA LEU A 235 -26.54 -3.86 4.40
C LEU A 235 -26.09 -4.73 3.21
N ASN A 236 -26.96 -5.58 2.65
CA ASN A 236 -26.60 -6.58 1.62
C ASN A 236 -25.32 -7.37 2.00
N ALA A 237 -25.31 -7.87 3.23
CA ALA A 237 -24.18 -8.55 3.84
C ALA A 237 -24.61 -9.88 4.48
N ASP A 238 -23.63 -10.68 4.89
CA ASP A 238 -23.84 -11.91 5.64
C ASP A 238 -23.25 -11.80 7.05
N ALA A 239 -24.01 -12.27 8.04
CA ALA A 239 -23.51 -12.50 9.39
C ALA A 239 -22.75 -13.83 9.39
N ARG A 240 -21.47 -13.81 9.77
CA ARG A 240 -20.59 -14.99 9.73
C ARG A 240 -19.79 -15.12 11.02
N ARG A 241 -19.31 -16.33 11.31
CA ARG A 241 -18.24 -16.52 12.31
C ARG A 241 -16.92 -15.98 11.75
N PRO A 242 -16.06 -15.35 12.57
CA PRO A 242 -14.77 -14.83 12.11
C PRO A 242 -13.87 -15.88 11.43
N CYS A 243 -12.95 -15.42 10.59
CA CYS A 243 -11.90 -16.28 10.02
C CYS A 243 -10.94 -16.80 11.12
N TYR A 244 -10.31 -17.96 10.88
CA TYR A 244 -9.27 -18.47 11.77
C TYR A 244 -8.05 -17.55 11.83
N GLY A 245 -7.36 -17.59 12.97
CA GLY A 245 -6.03 -17.02 13.14
C GLY A 245 -4.97 -18.06 12.79
N GLY A 246 -3.72 -17.64 12.63
CA GLY A 246 -2.62 -18.55 12.31
C GLY A 246 -1.56 -17.93 11.43
N HIS A 247 -0.91 -18.75 10.60
CA HIS A 247 0.01 -18.26 9.59
C HIS A 247 -0.75 -17.85 8.34
N VAL A 248 -0.55 -16.61 7.90
CA VAL A 248 -0.94 -16.17 6.56
C VAL A 248 -0.01 -16.81 5.53
N TRP A 249 1.29 -16.86 5.85
CA TRP A 249 2.26 -17.72 5.20
C TRP A 249 3.41 -18.06 6.14
N ARG A 250 4.13 -19.14 5.82
CA ARG A 250 5.30 -19.59 6.59
C ARG A 250 6.29 -20.36 5.73
N GLY A 251 7.56 -19.96 5.81
CA GLY A 251 8.68 -20.56 5.09
C GLY A 251 8.91 -19.94 3.72
N GLU A 252 10.09 -20.19 3.15
CA GLU A 252 10.54 -19.55 1.90
C GLU A 252 9.66 -19.91 0.70
N ASP A 253 9.16 -21.15 0.61
CA ASP A 253 8.32 -21.59 -0.51
C ASP A 253 6.95 -20.91 -0.48
N ASP A 254 6.31 -20.92 0.69
CA ASP A 254 4.98 -20.31 0.87
C ASP A 254 5.02 -18.78 0.72
N ALA A 255 6.08 -18.14 1.24
CA ALA A 255 6.31 -16.71 1.06
C ALA A 255 6.61 -16.34 -0.40
N ARG A 256 7.29 -17.21 -1.16
CA ARG A 256 7.53 -17.03 -2.59
C ARG A 256 6.22 -17.11 -3.38
N ASP A 257 5.32 -18.02 -3.00
CA ASP A 257 4.00 -18.10 -3.61
C ASP A 257 3.16 -16.87 -3.25
N ALA A 258 3.24 -16.38 -2.01
CA ALA A 258 2.61 -15.11 -1.62
C ALA A 258 3.15 -13.92 -2.43
N ALA A 259 4.45 -13.90 -2.74
CA ALA A 259 5.05 -12.87 -3.59
C ALA A 259 4.56 -12.94 -5.05
N LYS A 260 4.23 -14.12 -5.58
CA LYS A 260 3.61 -14.25 -6.90
C LYS A 260 2.16 -13.75 -6.86
N GLU A 261 1.40 -14.16 -5.85
CA GLU A 261 0.03 -13.69 -5.61
C GLU A 261 -0.03 -12.16 -5.43
N LEU A 262 1.02 -11.56 -4.86
CA LEU A 262 1.17 -10.10 -4.77
C LEU A 262 1.24 -9.44 -6.15
N ILE A 263 2.05 -9.99 -7.06
CA ILE A 263 2.13 -9.49 -8.44
C ILE A 263 0.79 -9.68 -9.15
N GLU A 264 0.13 -10.83 -8.96
CA GLU A 264 -1.18 -11.11 -9.55
C GLU A 264 -2.28 -10.19 -9.01
N ALA A 265 -2.26 -9.86 -7.72
CA ALA A 265 -3.19 -8.92 -7.11
C ALA A 265 -2.95 -7.48 -7.61
N ALA A 266 -1.70 -7.09 -7.83
CA ALA A 266 -1.38 -5.81 -8.45
C ALA A 266 -1.75 -5.75 -9.95
N ASP A 267 -1.70 -6.91 -10.64
CA ASP A 267 -2.10 -7.07 -12.03
C ASP A 267 -3.59 -7.40 -12.22
N GLU A 268 -4.40 -7.33 -11.17
CA GLU A 268 -5.83 -7.59 -11.27
C GLU A 268 -6.47 -6.58 -12.24
N HIS A 269 -7.23 -7.09 -13.21
CA HIS A 269 -7.74 -6.35 -14.38
C HIS A 269 -6.67 -5.81 -15.36
N GLY A 270 -5.43 -6.33 -15.33
CA GLY A 270 -4.36 -5.97 -16.27
C GLY A 270 -3.61 -4.69 -15.93
N LYS A 271 -3.87 -4.06 -14.77
CA LYS A 271 -3.36 -2.73 -14.42
C LYS A 271 -1.83 -2.67 -14.39
N LEU A 272 -1.19 -3.62 -13.71
CA LEU A 272 0.27 -3.66 -13.60
C LEU A 272 0.92 -4.04 -14.93
N ARG A 273 0.36 -4.99 -15.68
CA ARG A 273 0.91 -5.40 -16.97
C ARG A 273 0.76 -4.33 -18.02
N ASP A 274 -0.38 -3.66 -18.11
CA ASP A 274 -0.58 -2.54 -19.03
C ASP A 274 0.39 -1.40 -18.70
N LEU A 275 0.65 -1.15 -17.41
CA LEU A 275 1.66 -0.21 -16.95
C LEU A 275 3.06 -0.62 -17.42
N VAL A 276 3.49 -1.86 -17.13
CA VAL A 276 4.81 -2.35 -17.50
C VAL A 276 4.97 -2.35 -19.02
N ASP A 277 4.00 -2.88 -19.77
CA ASP A 277 4.00 -2.92 -21.24
C ASP A 277 4.07 -1.52 -21.85
N ALA A 278 3.36 -0.55 -21.25
CA ALA A 278 3.43 0.85 -21.68
C ALA A 278 4.82 1.45 -21.42
N ILE A 279 5.44 1.16 -20.27
CA ILE A 279 6.82 1.59 -19.99
C ILE A 279 7.79 0.94 -20.98
N GLU A 280 7.73 -0.39 -21.14
CA GLU A 280 8.62 -1.15 -22.03
C GLU A 280 8.54 -0.68 -23.49
N SER A 281 7.32 -0.36 -23.94
CA SER A 281 7.06 0.11 -25.31
C SER A 281 7.55 1.54 -25.58
N ASN A 282 7.79 2.34 -24.54
CA ASN A 282 8.21 3.74 -24.63
C ASN A 282 9.60 4.01 -24.03
N ARG A 283 10.38 2.97 -23.73
CA ARG A 283 11.75 3.11 -23.21
C ARG A 283 12.62 4.00 -24.12
N VAL A 284 13.48 4.79 -23.50
CA VAL A 284 14.49 5.62 -24.14
C VAL A 284 15.90 5.16 -23.76
N GLN A 285 16.92 5.66 -24.44
CA GLN A 285 18.31 5.28 -24.18
C GLN A 285 18.73 5.57 -22.73
N ASP A 286 18.20 6.65 -22.14
CA ASP A 286 18.51 7.08 -20.76
C ASP A 286 17.91 6.16 -19.69
N ASP A 287 16.96 5.27 -20.04
CA ASP A 287 16.41 4.27 -19.13
C ASP A 287 17.39 3.12 -18.87
N PHE A 288 18.47 3.03 -19.66
CA PHE A 288 19.47 1.98 -19.54
C PHE A 288 20.71 2.46 -18.81
N SER A 289 21.24 1.60 -17.96
CA SER A 289 22.58 1.80 -17.42
C SER A 289 23.65 1.71 -18.52
N PRO A 290 24.89 2.15 -18.25
CA PRO A 290 26.01 1.92 -19.15
C PRO A 290 26.34 0.44 -19.38
N ARG A 291 25.84 -0.47 -18.53
CA ARG A 291 26.13 -1.91 -18.62
C ARG A 291 25.41 -2.53 -19.80
N TRP A 292 26.01 -3.58 -20.36
CA TRP A 292 25.37 -4.40 -21.37
C TRP A 292 24.25 -5.25 -20.74
N SER A 293 23.15 -5.41 -21.47
CA SER A 293 22.06 -6.34 -21.14
C SER A 293 21.31 -6.75 -22.40
N HIS A 294 20.65 -7.91 -22.36
CA HIS A 294 19.84 -8.39 -23.48
C HIS A 294 18.72 -7.41 -23.87
N VAL A 295 18.05 -6.80 -22.88
CA VAL A 295 16.97 -5.83 -23.15
C VAL A 295 17.53 -4.56 -23.80
N LYS A 296 18.71 -4.09 -23.39
CA LYS A 296 19.38 -2.94 -24.01
C LYS A 296 19.80 -3.26 -25.45
N GLU A 297 20.39 -4.42 -25.68
CA GLU A 297 20.78 -4.87 -27.02
C GLU A 297 19.56 -4.96 -27.95
N ASP A 298 18.46 -5.56 -27.48
CA ASP A 298 17.22 -5.65 -28.25
C ASP A 298 16.59 -4.27 -28.52
N PHE A 299 16.66 -3.34 -27.55
CA PHE A 299 16.26 -1.95 -27.73
C PHE A 299 17.10 -1.25 -28.80
N GLU A 300 18.43 -1.31 -28.69
CA GLU A 300 19.37 -0.72 -29.66
C GLU A 300 19.14 -1.32 -31.06
N ARG A 301 19.00 -2.65 -31.17
CA ARG A 301 18.68 -3.32 -32.44
C ARG A 301 17.37 -2.81 -33.05
N LYS A 302 16.32 -2.57 -32.26
CA LYS A 302 15.04 -2.02 -32.74
C LYS A 302 15.18 -0.55 -33.16
N LEU A 303 15.91 0.25 -32.38
CA LEU A 303 16.16 1.67 -32.63
C LEU A 303 16.97 1.89 -33.91
N TYR A 304 18.04 1.12 -34.12
CA TYR A 304 18.91 1.28 -35.28
C TYR A 304 18.36 0.63 -36.57
N ARG A 305 17.37 -0.26 -36.49
CA ARG A 305 16.69 -0.83 -37.68
C ARG A 305 15.52 -0.01 -38.22
N LYS A 306 14.90 0.84 -37.39
CA LYS A 306 13.75 1.67 -37.80
C LYS A 306 14.16 3.14 -37.79
N ARG A 307 13.94 3.87 -38.89
CA ARG A 307 13.84 5.34 -38.87
C ARG A 307 12.59 5.74 -38.07
N SER A 308 12.55 5.49 -36.76
CA SER A 308 11.40 5.82 -35.92
C SER A 308 11.49 7.27 -35.48
N LYS A 309 10.51 8.07 -35.89
CA LYS A 309 10.23 9.38 -35.27
C LYS A 309 9.95 9.14 -33.78
N THR A 310 10.62 9.87 -32.90
CA THR A 310 10.37 9.88 -31.46
C THR A 310 8.89 10.19 -31.21
N LYS A 311 8.15 9.22 -30.66
CA LYS A 311 6.77 9.39 -30.23
C LYS A 311 6.80 9.46 -28.71
N VAL A 312 6.48 10.62 -28.15
CA VAL A 312 6.30 10.78 -26.70
C VAL A 312 4.87 10.36 -26.36
N VAL A 313 4.71 9.33 -25.53
CA VAL A 313 3.42 8.88 -25.01
C VAL A 313 3.41 9.14 -23.52
N PHE A 314 2.45 9.95 -23.06
CA PHE A 314 2.20 10.12 -21.64
C PHE A 314 1.32 8.96 -21.17
N VAL A 315 1.75 8.25 -20.13
CA VAL A 315 0.95 7.24 -19.44
C VAL A 315 0.50 7.89 -18.14
N GLU A 316 -0.79 8.24 -18.06
CA GLU A 316 -1.41 8.74 -16.84
C GLU A 316 -1.82 7.53 -15.99
N LEU A 317 -1.38 7.48 -14.73
CA LEU A 317 -1.69 6.41 -13.79
C LEU A 317 -3.01 6.73 -13.10
N ASP A 318 -4.12 6.57 -13.80
CA ASP A 318 -5.42 7.03 -13.28
C ASP A 318 -5.92 6.22 -12.06
N GLU A 319 -5.33 5.07 -11.71
CA GLU A 319 -5.98 4.16 -10.76
C GLU A 319 -5.02 3.30 -9.90
N THR A 320 -4.08 3.94 -9.20
CA THR A 320 -3.38 3.26 -8.08
C THR A 320 -4.17 3.45 -6.78
N VAL A 321 -4.20 2.41 -5.94
CA VAL A 321 -4.90 2.47 -4.65
C VAL A 321 -4.12 3.42 -3.74
N PRO A 322 -4.73 4.51 -3.24
CA PRO A 322 -3.97 5.55 -2.57
C PRO A 322 -3.47 5.11 -1.19
N VAL A 323 -2.30 5.65 -0.84
CA VAL A 323 -1.69 5.58 0.48
C VAL A 323 -1.47 7.01 0.98
N HIS A 324 -2.22 7.41 2.02
CA HIS A 324 -2.27 8.78 2.53
C HIS A 324 -1.39 8.91 3.78
N ALA A 325 -0.23 9.57 3.67
CA ALA A 325 0.68 9.78 4.79
C ALA A 325 0.95 11.27 5.12
N PRO A 326 1.09 11.67 6.41
CA PRO A 326 1.34 13.07 6.79
C PRO A 326 2.67 13.62 6.24
N ASP A 327 3.69 12.77 6.12
CA ASP A 327 5.02 13.08 5.60
C ASP A 327 5.07 13.17 4.07
N VAL A 328 3.95 12.97 3.36
CA VAL A 328 3.82 13.43 1.98
C VAL A 328 4.15 14.94 1.93
N GLU A 329 3.94 15.73 2.99
CA GLU A 329 4.45 17.11 3.09
C GLU A 329 5.98 17.23 2.98
N VAL A 330 6.74 16.29 3.54
CA VAL A 330 8.21 16.31 3.61
C VAL A 330 8.86 15.62 2.40
N GLU A 331 8.27 14.54 1.88
CA GLU A 331 8.75 13.89 0.64
C GLU A 331 8.43 14.71 -0.63
N VAL A 332 7.34 15.49 -0.63
CA VAL A 332 7.01 16.40 -1.74
C VAL A 332 7.99 17.58 -1.80
N GLU A 333 8.55 18.02 -0.66
CA GLU A 333 9.68 18.94 -0.67
C GLU A 333 10.99 18.28 -1.13
N ARG A 334 11.12 16.95 -1.07
CA ARG A 334 12.33 16.23 -1.55
C ARG A 334 12.21 15.70 -2.97
N SER A 335 11.01 15.63 -3.53
CA SER A 335 10.79 15.33 -4.93
C SER A 335 11.21 16.54 -5.76
N LEU A 336 12.37 16.43 -6.40
CA LEU A 336 12.87 17.40 -7.38
C LEU A 336 11.77 17.80 -8.39
N LEU A 337 10.91 16.86 -8.79
CA LEU A 337 9.80 17.11 -9.69
C LEU A 337 8.77 18.10 -9.12
N TRP A 338 8.43 18.00 -7.83
CA TRP A 338 7.47 18.90 -7.20
C TRP A 338 8.08 20.28 -6.92
N GLN A 339 9.32 20.36 -6.45
CA GLN A 339 10.02 21.65 -6.32
C GLN A 339 10.13 22.36 -7.68
N HIS A 340 10.52 21.63 -8.73
CA HIS A 340 10.56 22.17 -10.09
C HIS A 340 9.16 22.56 -10.58
N LEU A 341 8.12 21.76 -10.33
CA LEU A 341 6.75 22.13 -10.68
C LEU A 341 6.34 23.43 -9.98
N PHE A 342 6.44 23.50 -8.65
CA PHE A 342 6.03 24.66 -7.86
C PHE A 342 6.81 25.93 -8.22
N THR A 343 8.10 25.83 -8.57
CA THR A 343 8.87 27.01 -9.05
C THR A 343 8.33 27.59 -10.36
N MET A 344 7.67 26.79 -11.19
CA MET A 344 7.08 27.21 -12.47
C MET A 344 5.62 27.68 -12.36
N LEU A 345 4.95 27.35 -11.25
CA LEU A 345 3.58 27.73 -10.98
C LEU A 345 3.50 29.14 -10.38
N ASN A 346 2.50 29.92 -10.79
CA ASN A 346 2.15 31.17 -10.12
C ASN A 346 1.32 30.89 -8.86
N GLU A 347 1.14 31.90 -8.01
CA GLU A 347 0.47 31.77 -6.72
C GLU A 347 -0.92 31.14 -6.81
N ARG A 348 -1.70 31.52 -7.82
CA ARG A 348 -3.05 30.99 -8.04
C ARG A 348 -3.04 29.52 -8.43
N GLU A 349 -2.13 29.13 -9.32
CA GLU A 349 -1.95 27.74 -9.73
C GLU A 349 -1.47 26.88 -8.56
N ARG A 350 -0.54 27.39 -7.74
CA ARG A 350 -0.07 26.69 -6.52
C ARG A 350 -1.22 26.42 -5.56
N ARG A 351 -2.07 27.41 -5.28
CA ARG A 351 -3.23 27.25 -4.39
C ARG A 351 -4.20 26.18 -4.91
N VAL A 352 -4.45 26.12 -6.21
CA VAL A 352 -5.28 25.07 -6.83
C VAL A 352 -4.66 23.68 -6.71
N ILE A 353 -3.34 23.55 -6.91
CA ILE A 353 -2.63 22.28 -6.73
C ILE A 353 -2.61 21.84 -5.25
N VAL A 354 -2.49 22.79 -4.31
CA VAL A 354 -2.61 22.50 -2.87
C VAL A 354 -4.01 22.00 -2.52
N CYS A 355 -5.07 22.55 -3.08
CA CYS A 355 -6.43 22.02 -2.86
C CYS A 355 -6.59 20.61 -3.43
N LEU A 356 -6.13 20.35 -4.66
CA LEU A 356 -6.14 18.98 -5.22
C LEU A 356 -5.44 17.99 -4.31
N ARG A 357 -4.29 18.42 -3.76
CA ARG A 357 -3.49 17.63 -2.82
C ARG A 357 -4.21 17.37 -1.49
N ASN A 358 -4.98 18.34 -1.00
CA ASN A 358 -5.77 18.22 0.23
C ASN A 358 -7.07 17.41 0.03
N GLY A 359 -7.20 16.72 -1.11
CA GLY A 359 -8.31 15.83 -1.40
C GLY A 359 -9.53 16.50 -2.03
N PHE A 360 -9.43 17.77 -2.44
CA PHE A 360 -10.49 18.42 -3.21
C PHE A 360 -10.35 18.01 -4.67
N THR A 361 -11.17 17.06 -5.13
CA THR A 361 -10.98 16.42 -6.45
C THR A 361 -11.76 17.12 -7.56
N THR A 362 -12.76 17.94 -7.23
CA THR A 362 -13.56 18.64 -8.23
C THR A 362 -13.23 20.14 -8.34
N ALA A 363 -13.33 20.68 -9.55
CA ALA A 363 -13.09 22.12 -9.78
C ALA A 363 -14.09 23.02 -9.03
N THR A 364 -15.26 22.48 -8.67
CA THR A 364 -16.29 23.16 -7.86
C THR A 364 -15.90 23.20 -6.39
N GLU A 365 -15.41 22.11 -5.82
CA GLU A 365 -14.89 22.06 -4.45
C GLU A 365 -13.70 22.99 -4.25
N ILE A 366 -12.72 22.92 -5.16
CA ILE A 366 -11.54 23.79 -5.12
C ILE A 366 -11.95 25.26 -5.25
N ALA A 367 -12.98 25.56 -6.05
CA ALA A 367 -13.48 26.92 -6.18
C ALA A 367 -14.15 27.41 -4.90
N ALA A 368 -14.93 26.56 -4.23
CA ALA A 368 -15.55 26.88 -2.96
C ALA A 368 -14.48 27.11 -1.87
N GLU A 369 -13.49 26.22 -1.77
CA GLU A 369 -12.39 26.31 -0.82
C GLU A 369 -11.53 27.56 -1.03
N LEU A 370 -11.28 27.93 -2.28
CA LEU A 370 -10.48 29.11 -2.63
C LEU A 370 -11.30 30.42 -2.67
N GLY A 371 -12.60 30.37 -2.33
CA GLY A 371 -13.48 31.54 -2.32
C GLY A 371 -13.79 32.12 -3.70
N TYR A 372 -13.74 31.31 -4.76
CA TYR A 372 -14.10 31.71 -6.11
C TYR A 372 -15.60 31.61 -6.37
N ALA A 373 -16.14 32.59 -7.09
CA ALA A 373 -17.58 32.64 -7.42
C ALA A 373 -18.04 31.51 -8.38
N ASN A 374 -17.13 30.83 -9.07
CA ASN A 374 -17.41 29.68 -9.93
C ASN A 374 -16.13 28.87 -10.17
N HIS A 375 -16.25 27.72 -10.84
CA HIS A 375 -15.16 26.78 -11.10
C HIS A 375 -14.25 27.18 -12.30
N SER A 376 -14.63 28.18 -13.10
CA SER A 376 -13.85 28.60 -14.28
C SER A 376 -12.41 29.04 -13.91
N PRO A 377 -12.18 29.78 -12.81
CA PRO A 377 -10.85 30.08 -12.32
C PRO A 377 -9.95 28.88 -12.07
N VAL A 378 -10.52 27.80 -11.56
CA VAL A 378 -9.80 26.56 -11.23
C VAL A 378 -9.48 25.80 -12.52
N SER A 379 -10.46 25.63 -13.42
CA SER A 379 -10.26 24.96 -14.71
C SER A 379 -9.17 25.65 -15.55
N LYS A 380 -9.14 26.98 -15.57
CA LYS A 380 -8.10 27.76 -16.27
C LYS A 380 -6.73 27.60 -15.62
N ALA A 381 -6.66 27.53 -14.29
CA ALA A 381 -5.41 27.30 -13.57
C ALA A 381 -4.86 25.90 -13.88
N LEU A 382 -5.70 24.86 -13.85
CA LEU A 382 -5.31 23.48 -14.19
C LEU A 382 -4.85 23.35 -15.65
N ALA A 383 -5.54 23.99 -16.59
CA ALA A 383 -5.11 24.01 -17.99
C ALA A 383 -3.74 24.71 -18.17
N SER A 384 -3.51 25.79 -17.44
CA SER A 384 -2.23 26.51 -17.43
C SER A 384 -1.10 25.67 -16.81
N VAL A 385 -1.35 25.02 -15.68
CA VAL A 385 -0.43 24.08 -15.02
C VAL A 385 -0.02 22.97 -15.99
N ARG A 386 -1.00 22.30 -16.62
CA ARG A 386 -0.76 21.24 -17.62
C ARG A 386 0.12 21.74 -18.77
N LYS A 387 -0.15 22.95 -19.28
CA LYS A 387 0.64 23.57 -20.36
C LYS A 387 2.07 23.90 -19.93
N LYS A 388 2.28 24.37 -18.69
CA LYS A 388 3.60 24.68 -18.14
C LYS A 388 4.41 23.42 -17.86
N ALA A 389 3.80 22.42 -17.24
CA ALA A 389 4.38 21.10 -17.05
C ALA A 389 4.86 20.52 -18.40
N HIS A 390 4.00 20.56 -19.42
CA HIS A 390 4.35 20.07 -20.76
C HIS A 390 5.50 20.83 -21.45
N ARG A 391 5.76 22.08 -21.07
CA ARG A 391 6.83 22.89 -21.66
C ARG A 391 8.19 22.66 -20.99
N HIS A 392 8.19 22.40 -19.69
CA HIS A 392 9.40 22.46 -18.87
C HIS A 392 9.81 21.12 -18.23
N LEU A 393 8.93 20.12 -18.22
CA LEU A 393 9.20 18.76 -17.72
C LEU A 393 9.35 17.76 -18.87
N LYS A 394 9.98 18.19 -19.98
CA LYS A 394 10.31 17.33 -21.12
C LYS A 394 11.65 16.64 -20.94
#